data_AF-A0A1F2X108-F1
#
_entry.id   AF-A0A1F2X108-F1
#
_cell.length_a   1.000
_cell.length_b   1.000
_cell.length_c   1.000
_cell.angle_alpha   90.00
_cell.angle_beta   90.00
_cell.angle_gamma   90.00
#
_symmetry.space_group_name_H-M   'P 1'
#
loop_
_entity.id
_entity.type
_entity.pdbx_description
1 polymer ?
#
loop_
_entity_poly.entity_id
_entity_poly.type
_entity_poly.pdbx_seq_one_letter_code
_entity_poly.pdbx_strand_id
1 'polypeptide(L)'
;MILIGGPLAIQGSLGRGSQVQAAEPVAGDESRLPVATVAGSSTTTTSTTTTTTTTTTPTTPPPPSQAPQAYQSRYIVPPTEAEPEAKQLAADIASSLTTYGASDDHAARLNALAGRSGGDLLAQASQPLIYPGSWSQGQVIYPQMGGLGNGRASVMVMTRQTVGSDGEVDFSIVRTLDIRLILGESGWEFDSLSSAGGTFDRLEDLALAHAVARDPRIQMPDSARLDILSGLVSPVLLTLMADVADQTPYEVSVLVTGHPHNVFETDRMSDHTAGRAIDIVRVGDHRVIDDRGEESATRALVEWLYHHPDVRQVGSPWDLDEEPSRRSFTDAVHQDHIHVAVNAP
;
A
#
# COMPACT_ATOMS: atom_id res chain seq x y z
N MET A 1 -9.36 55.79 -21.13
CA MET A 1 -8.50 55.85 -22.34
C MET A 1 -8.33 54.41 -22.79
N ILE A 2 -8.93 54.09 -23.93
CA ILE A 2 -9.18 52.75 -24.48
C ILE A 2 -8.12 52.47 -25.55
N LEU A 3 -7.53 51.27 -25.56
CA LEU A 3 -6.84 50.55 -26.65
C LEU A 3 -6.72 49.10 -26.13
N ILE A 4 -7.46 48.06 -26.51
CA ILE A 4 -7.84 47.42 -27.78
C ILE A 4 -6.63 47.11 -28.70
N GLY A 5 -6.20 45.85 -28.67
CA GLY A 5 -5.32 45.21 -29.65
C GLY A 5 -5.62 43.71 -29.69
N GLY A 6 -6.19 43.25 -30.81
CA GLY A 6 -6.76 41.92 -31.02
C GLY A 6 -5.75 40.79 -31.37
N PRO A 7 -6.27 39.62 -31.77
CA PRO A 7 -5.59 38.32 -31.63
C PRO A 7 -4.79 37.88 -32.85
N LEU A 8 -3.78 37.04 -32.61
CA LEU A 8 -3.07 36.29 -33.64
C LEU A 8 -3.73 34.91 -33.81
N ALA A 9 -4.27 34.67 -35.01
CA ALA A 9 -4.66 33.35 -35.48
C ALA A 9 -3.46 32.67 -36.15
N ILE A 10 -3.22 31.40 -35.87
CA ILE A 10 -2.38 30.52 -36.70
C ILE A 10 -3.22 29.33 -37.14
N GLN A 11 -3.18 29.12 -38.46
CA GLN A 11 -3.90 28.14 -39.25
C GLN A 11 -3.49 26.70 -38.93
N GLY A 12 -4.46 25.80 -39.09
CA GLY A 12 -4.25 24.36 -39.04
C GLY A 12 -3.49 23.80 -40.23
N SER A 13 -2.92 22.62 -40.02
CA SER A 13 -2.49 21.70 -41.06
C SER A 13 -3.07 20.32 -40.75
N LEU A 14 -3.88 19.85 -41.70
CA LEU A 14 -4.45 18.52 -41.79
C LEU A 14 -3.42 17.54 -42.37
N GLY A 15 -3.41 16.32 -41.83
CA GLY A 15 -3.19 15.12 -42.65
C GLY A 15 -1.88 14.36 -42.42
N ARG A 16 -1.99 13.19 -41.79
CA ARG A 16 -1.79 11.90 -42.46
C ARG A 16 -2.13 10.77 -41.50
N GLY A 17 -3.22 10.06 -41.80
CA GLY A 17 -3.54 8.79 -41.17
C GLY A 17 -2.55 7.72 -41.61
N SER A 18 -2.08 6.92 -40.66
CA SER A 18 -1.52 5.61 -40.93
C SER A 18 -2.56 4.58 -40.50
N GLN A 19 -3.14 3.92 -41.49
CA GLN A 19 -3.93 2.72 -41.32
C GLN A 19 -3.00 1.61 -40.83
N VAL A 20 -3.26 1.08 -39.63
CA VAL A 20 -2.71 -0.19 -39.17
C VAL A 20 -3.63 -1.29 -39.70
N GLN A 21 -3.06 -2.12 -40.56
CA GLN A 21 -3.71 -3.24 -41.23
C GLN A 21 -3.93 -4.36 -40.21
N ALA A 22 -5.19 -4.75 -40.03
CA ALA A 22 -5.59 -5.90 -39.22
C ALA A 22 -5.10 -7.19 -39.88
N ALA A 23 -4.40 -8.03 -39.11
CA ALA A 23 -4.05 -9.40 -39.51
C ALA A 23 -5.26 -10.32 -39.24
N GLU A 24 -5.70 -11.02 -40.29
CA GLU A 24 -6.67 -12.11 -40.19
C GLU A 24 -6.03 -13.38 -39.58
N PRO A 25 -6.83 -14.24 -38.92
CA PRO A 25 -6.34 -15.45 -38.26
C PRO A 25 -6.16 -16.60 -39.26
N VAL A 26 -5.00 -17.26 -39.16
CA VAL A 26 -4.72 -18.52 -39.86
C VAL A 26 -5.39 -19.67 -39.10
N ALA A 27 -6.28 -20.38 -39.80
CA ALA A 27 -6.89 -21.63 -39.37
C ALA A 27 -6.01 -22.84 -39.72
N GLY A 28 -6.07 -23.88 -38.89
CA GLY A 28 -5.40 -25.17 -39.03
C GLY A 28 -4.71 -25.52 -37.71
N ASP A 29 -4.86 -26.69 -37.09
CA ASP A 29 -5.12 -28.02 -37.64
C ASP A 29 -5.63 -28.90 -36.49
N GLU A 30 -6.69 -29.67 -36.72
CA GLU A 30 -7.21 -30.66 -35.79
C GLU A 30 -6.42 -31.96 -35.91
N SER A 31 -5.66 -32.34 -34.87
CA SER A 31 -5.14 -33.69 -34.75
C SER A 31 -5.61 -34.37 -33.47
N ARG A 32 -6.55 -35.27 -33.68
CA ARG A 32 -7.10 -36.29 -32.79
C ARG A 32 -6.02 -37.10 -32.07
N LEU A 33 -6.24 -37.40 -30.79
CA LEU A 33 -5.60 -38.50 -30.07
C LEU A 33 -6.66 -39.54 -29.65
N PRO A 34 -6.32 -40.85 -29.66
CA PRO A 34 -7.29 -41.94 -29.61
C PRO A 34 -7.70 -42.35 -28.19
N VAL A 35 -8.97 -42.73 -28.09
CA VAL A 35 -9.58 -43.43 -26.96
C VAL A 35 -9.08 -44.88 -26.94
N ALA A 36 -8.42 -45.28 -25.86
CA ALA A 36 -8.05 -46.67 -25.61
C ALA A 36 -9.14 -47.37 -24.79
N THR A 37 -9.82 -48.30 -25.44
CA THR A 37 -10.72 -49.31 -24.86
C THR A 37 -9.90 -50.42 -24.22
N VAL A 38 -10.20 -50.79 -22.98
CA VAL A 38 -9.76 -52.08 -22.40
C VAL A 38 -10.98 -52.87 -21.95
N ALA A 39 -11.06 -54.07 -22.52
CA ALA A 39 -12.11 -55.06 -22.29
C ALA A 39 -11.79 -55.93 -21.07
N GLY A 40 -12.87 -56.31 -20.37
CA GLY A 40 -13.19 -57.68 -19.98
C GLY A 40 -12.20 -58.46 -19.11
N SER A 41 -12.59 -58.70 -17.85
CA SER A 41 -12.43 -60.02 -17.25
C SER A 41 -13.56 -60.28 -16.26
N SER A 42 -14.34 -61.32 -16.57
CA SER A 42 -15.40 -61.89 -15.77
C SER A 42 -14.81 -62.89 -14.78
N THR A 43 -15.25 -62.90 -13.51
CA THR A 43 -15.56 -64.16 -12.81
C THR A 43 -16.30 -63.97 -11.48
N THR A 44 -17.36 -64.76 -11.36
CA THR A 44 -17.86 -65.45 -10.16
C THR A 44 -18.59 -64.67 -9.07
N THR A 45 -19.91 -64.72 -9.24
CA THR A 45 -21.00 -64.52 -8.27
C THR A 45 -20.81 -65.34 -6.99
N THR A 46 -20.85 -64.68 -5.82
CA THR A 46 -21.29 -65.30 -4.56
C THR A 46 -22.29 -64.36 -3.90
N SER A 47 -23.53 -64.81 -3.78
CA SER A 47 -24.65 -64.06 -3.22
C SER A 47 -24.60 -64.07 -1.70
N THR A 48 -24.32 -62.92 -1.09
CA THR A 48 -24.52 -62.69 0.34
C THR A 48 -25.69 -61.73 0.50
N THR A 49 -26.77 -62.23 1.09
CA THR A 49 -27.97 -61.45 1.43
C THR A 49 -27.63 -60.53 2.60
N THR A 50 -27.40 -59.25 2.31
CA THR A 50 -27.25 -58.20 3.33
C THR A 50 -28.51 -57.35 3.37
N THR A 51 -29.26 -57.46 4.45
CA THR A 51 -30.43 -56.65 4.79
C THR A 51 -30.05 -55.17 4.82
N THR A 52 -30.53 -54.37 3.86
CA THR A 52 -30.34 -52.92 3.84
C THR A 52 -31.36 -52.26 4.75
N THR A 53 -30.94 -51.90 5.96
CA THR A 53 -31.70 -51.01 6.84
C THR A 53 -31.45 -49.58 6.37
N THR A 54 -32.46 -48.93 5.81
CA THR A 54 -32.38 -47.51 5.41
C THR A 54 -32.45 -46.64 6.67
N THR A 55 -31.29 -46.38 7.28
CA THR A 55 -31.17 -45.38 8.34
C THR A 55 -31.06 -44.00 7.68
N THR A 56 -32.15 -43.23 7.70
CA THR A 56 -32.12 -41.80 7.40
C THR A 56 -31.40 -41.07 8.52
N THR A 57 -30.11 -40.85 8.36
CA THR A 57 -29.33 -39.94 9.21
C THR A 57 -29.80 -38.51 8.92
N PRO A 58 -30.22 -37.72 9.92
CA PRO A 58 -30.47 -36.30 9.71
C PRO A 58 -29.13 -35.66 9.31
N THR A 59 -29.05 -35.13 8.08
CA THR A 59 -27.90 -34.34 7.64
C THR A 59 -27.95 -33.01 8.37
N THR A 60 -27.24 -32.92 9.50
CA THR A 60 -26.94 -31.64 10.15
C THR A 60 -26.21 -30.76 9.13
N PRO A 61 -26.61 -29.49 8.93
CA PRO A 61 -25.86 -28.56 8.09
C PRO A 61 -24.40 -28.53 8.55
N PRO A 62 -23.41 -28.47 7.64
CA PRO A 62 -22.03 -28.26 8.06
C PRO A 62 -21.97 -26.99 8.92
N PRO A 63 -21.22 -26.99 10.03
CA PRO A 63 -21.00 -25.78 10.78
C PRO A 63 -20.42 -24.72 9.84
N PRO A 64 -20.79 -23.43 10.00
CA PRO A 64 -20.17 -22.37 9.22
C PRO A 64 -18.65 -22.49 9.37
N SER A 65 -17.93 -22.48 8.24
CA SER A 65 -16.47 -22.49 8.21
C SER A 65 -15.99 -21.27 9.00
N GLN A 66 -15.56 -21.51 10.25
CA GLN A 66 -15.01 -20.46 11.08
C GLN A 66 -13.59 -20.20 10.60
N ALA A 67 -13.32 -18.96 10.17
CA ALA A 67 -11.99 -18.49 9.84
C ALA A 67 -11.00 -18.83 10.98
N PRO A 68 -9.72 -19.08 10.68
CA PRO A 68 -8.69 -19.28 11.70
C PRO A 68 -8.67 -18.08 12.65
N GLN A 69 -9.20 -18.26 13.86
CA GLN A 69 -9.14 -17.23 14.90
C GLN A 69 -7.73 -17.16 15.46
N ALA A 70 -6.93 -16.26 14.90
CA ALA A 70 -5.91 -15.57 15.66
C ALA A 70 -6.15 -14.08 15.46
N TYR A 71 -7.08 -13.47 16.22
CA TYR A 71 -7.15 -12.01 16.31
C TYR A 71 -5.76 -11.53 16.75
N GLN A 72 -5.00 -10.97 15.80
CA GLN A 72 -3.74 -10.34 16.13
C GLN A 72 -4.01 -9.23 17.13
N SER A 73 -3.12 -9.08 18.10
CA SER A 73 -3.24 -8.05 19.13
C SER A 73 -3.34 -6.69 18.46
N ARG A 74 -4.34 -5.89 18.88
CA ARG A 74 -4.49 -4.49 18.50
C ARG A 74 -3.13 -3.78 18.61
N TYR A 75 -2.76 -3.04 17.57
CA TYR A 75 -1.57 -2.20 17.63
C TYR A 75 -1.78 -1.08 18.64
N ILE A 76 -0.86 -0.95 19.58
CA ILE A 76 -0.88 0.10 20.60
C ILE A 76 0.23 1.09 20.27
N VAL A 77 -0.16 2.32 19.94
CA VAL A 77 0.77 3.41 19.69
C VAL A 77 1.42 3.82 21.01
N PRO A 78 2.77 3.79 21.10
CA PRO A 78 3.47 4.28 22.28
C PRO A 78 3.18 5.76 22.56
N PRO A 79 3.09 6.18 23.83
CA PRO A 79 2.88 7.59 24.18
C PRO A 79 4.06 8.51 23.82
N THR A 80 5.20 7.94 23.40
CA THR A 80 6.41 8.65 22.95
C THR A 80 6.34 9.10 21.49
N GLU A 81 5.34 8.64 20.75
CA GLU A 81 5.08 9.01 19.37
C GLU A 81 4.57 10.45 19.25
N ALA A 82 4.80 11.09 18.10
CA ALA A 82 4.14 12.35 17.79
C ALA A 82 2.63 12.09 17.57
N GLU A 83 1.77 12.95 18.12
CA GLU A 83 0.30 12.83 18.01
C GLU A 83 -0.23 11.39 18.27
N PRO A 84 0.06 10.79 19.44
CA PRO A 84 -0.17 9.37 19.67
C PRO A 84 -1.66 9.01 19.57
N GLU A 85 -2.56 9.92 19.95
CA GLU A 85 -4.02 9.74 19.84
C GLU A 85 -4.48 9.70 18.38
N ALA A 86 -3.96 10.60 17.53
CA ALA A 86 -4.26 10.61 16.09
C ALA A 86 -3.78 9.31 15.43
N LYS A 87 -2.54 8.91 15.73
CA LYS A 87 -1.94 7.68 15.19
C LYS A 87 -2.71 6.44 15.68
N GLN A 88 -3.17 6.42 16.93
CA GLN A 88 -3.95 5.31 17.46
C GLN A 88 -5.31 5.20 16.75
N LEU A 89 -6.01 6.31 16.57
CA LEU A 89 -7.28 6.34 15.85
C LEU A 89 -7.08 5.85 14.40
N ALA A 90 -6.06 6.32 13.71
CA ALA A 90 -5.75 5.87 12.35
C ALA A 90 -5.42 4.36 12.29
N ALA A 91 -4.67 3.83 13.25
CA ALA A 91 -4.39 2.40 13.33
C ALA A 91 -5.67 1.56 13.55
N ASP A 92 -6.60 2.05 14.38
CA ASP A 92 -7.89 1.40 14.62
C ASP A 92 -8.79 1.44 13.37
N ILE A 93 -8.79 2.57 12.64
CA ILE A 93 -9.50 2.73 11.37
C ILE A 93 -8.92 1.79 10.31
N ALA A 94 -7.59 1.73 10.16
CA ALA A 94 -6.91 0.82 9.23
C ALA A 94 -7.28 -0.64 9.51
N SER A 95 -7.24 -1.04 10.79
CA SER A 95 -7.64 -2.39 11.23
C SER A 95 -9.11 -2.67 10.89
N SER A 96 -9.99 -1.68 11.10
CA SER A 96 -11.42 -1.78 10.78
C SER A 96 -11.67 -1.87 9.27
N LEU A 97 -10.95 -1.13 8.44
CA LEU A 97 -11.08 -1.21 6.98
C LEU A 97 -10.65 -2.57 6.42
N THR A 98 -9.64 -3.19 7.03
CA THR A 98 -8.98 -4.39 6.51
C THR A 98 -9.36 -5.70 7.20
N THR A 99 -10.22 -5.65 8.24
CA THR A 99 -10.65 -6.85 8.99
C THR A 99 -12.15 -7.10 8.87
N TYR A 100 -12.57 -8.12 8.13
CA TYR A 100 -13.98 -8.47 7.92
C TYR A 100 -14.18 -9.96 7.66
N GLY A 101 -15.38 -10.45 7.94
CA GLY A 101 -15.83 -11.79 7.56
C GLY A 101 -16.30 -11.88 6.10
N ALA A 102 -16.30 -13.10 5.56
CA ALA A 102 -16.76 -13.39 4.19
C ALA A 102 -18.22 -13.01 3.91
N SER A 103 -19.06 -13.00 4.94
CA SER A 103 -20.48 -12.66 4.86
C SER A 103 -20.82 -11.29 5.45
N ASP A 104 -19.81 -10.47 5.76
CA ASP A 104 -20.04 -9.14 6.34
C ASP A 104 -20.71 -8.21 5.32
N ASP A 105 -21.66 -7.40 5.80
CA ASP A 105 -22.19 -6.29 5.02
C ASP A 105 -21.16 -5.14 4.99
N HIS A 106 -20.35 -5.09 3.93
CA HIS A 106 -19.33 -4.06 3.77
C HIS A 106 -19.93 -2.65 3.77
N ALA A 107 -21.09 -2.43 3.15
CA ALA A 107 -21.70 -1.11 3.10
C ALA A 107 -22.12 -0.65 4.50
N ALA A 108 -22.72 -1.53 5.30
CA ALA A 108 -23.08 -1.22 6.68
C ALA A 108 -21.83 -0.91 7.53
N ARG A 109 -20.74 -1.67 7.37
CA ARG A 109 -19.48 -1.46 8.09
C ARG A 109 -18.83 -0.12 7.74
N LEU A 110 -18.76 0.23 6.47
CA LEU A 110 -18.19 1.51 6.03
C LEU A 110 -19.06 2.70 6.45
N ASN A 111 -20.38 2.57 6.43
CA ASN A 111 -21.30 3.58 6.96
C ASN A 111 -21.14 3.79 8.48
N ALA A 112 -20.86 2.73 9.24
CA ALA A 112 -20.58 2.84 10.67
C ALA A 112 -19.29 3.61 10.94
N LEU A 113 -18.29 3.51 10.05
CA LEU A 113 -17.00 4.18 10.18
C LEU A 113 -17.04 5.65 9.74
N ALA A 114 -17.65 5.94 8.59
CA ALA A 114 -17.70 7.29 8.00
C ALA A 114 -18.92 8.13 8.44
N GLY A 115 -19.85 7.52 9.19
CA GLY A 115 -21.17 8.10 9.43
C GLY A 115 -22.06 8.14 8.18
N ARG A 116 -23.26 8.72 8.31
CA ARG A 116 -24.33 8.64 7.29
C ARG A 116 -24.06 9.40 5.98
N SER A 117 -23.09 10.30 5.94
CA SER A 117 -22.81 11.18 4.79
C SER A 117 -21.45 10.94 4.12
N GLY A 118 -20.60 10.07 4.68
CA GLY A 118 -19.28 9.74 4.13
C GLY A 118 -19.15 8.32 3.56
N GLY A 119 -20.18 7.48 3.71
CA GLY A 119 -20.13 6.06 3.36
C GLY A 119 -19.80 5.78 1.90
N ASP A 120 -20.40 6.50 0.96
CA ASP A 120 -20.17 6.29 -0.48
C ASP A 120 -18.74 6.64 -0.91
N LEU A 121 -18.21 7.77 -0.42
CA LEU A 121 -16.83 8.19 -0.68
C LEU A 121 -15.84 7.19 -0.08
N LEU A 122 -16.11 6.72 1.14
CA LEU A 122 -15.28 5.70 1.77
C LEU A 122 -15.38 4.37 1.02
N ALA A 123 -16.56 3.96 0.53
CA ALA A 123 -16.73 2.76 -0.27
C ALA A 123 -15.92 2.81 -1.57
N GLN A 124 -15.91 3.96 -2.24
CA GLN A 124 -15.07 4.16 -3.41
C GLN A 124 -13.58 4.11 -3.06
N ALA A 125 -13.15 4.80 -2.01
CA ALA A 125 -11.74 4.85 -1.61
C ALA A 125 -11.21 3.50 -1.10
N SER A 126 -12.06 2.71 -0.43
CA SER A 126 -11.70 1.42 0.18
C SER A 126 -11.91 0.22 -0.74
N GLN A 127 -12.42 0.41 -1.96
CA GLN A 127 -12.63 -0.64 -2.95
C GLN A 127 -11.41 -1.59 -3.11
N PRO A 128 -10.16 -1.09 -3.18
CA PRO A 128 -8.97 -1.95 -3.27
C PRO A 128 -8.72 -2.88 -2.07
N LEU A 129 -9.41 -2.68 -0.95
CA LEU A 129 -9.31 -3.47 0.28
C LEU A 129 -10.39 -4.55 0.38
N ILE A 130 -11.39 -4.56 -0.51
CA ILE A 130 -12.58 -5.41 -0.39
C ILE A 130 -12.51 -6.56 -1.39
N TYR A 131 -12.58 -7.79 -0.87
CA TYR A 131 -12.57 -9.03 -1.65
C TYR A 131 -13.90 -9.78 -1.39
N PRO A 132 -14.91 -9.61 -2.26
CA PRO A 132 -16.24 -10.17 -2.04
C PRO A 132 -16.23 -11.69 -1.89
N GLY A 133 -16.89 -12.18 -0.84
CA GLY A 133 -16.96 -13.62 -0.53
C GLY A 133 -15.73 -14.17 0.21
N SER A 134 -14.72 -13.34 0.46
CA SER A 134 -13.54 -13.69 1.24
C SER A 134 -13.57 -13.03 2.61
N TRP A 135 -12.99 -13.69 3.61
CA TRP A 135 -12.64 -13.01 4.86
C TRP A 135 -11.31 -12.26 4.68
N SER A 136 -11.10 -11.23 5.49
CA SER A 136 -9.87 -10.46 5.52
C SER A 136 -9.47 -10.16 6.96
N GLN A 137 -8.17 -10.14 7.22
CA GLN A 137 -7.57 -9.78 8.48
C GLN A 137 -6.47 -8.73 8.28
N GLY A 138 -6.65 -7.58 8.90
CA GLY A 138 -5.66 -6.53 8.98
C GLY A 138 -4.73 -6.67 10.19
N GLN A 139 -3.44 -6.51 9.96
CA GLN A 139 -2.43 -6.31 10.99
C GLN A 139 -1.71 -4.99 10.71
N VAL A 140 -1.88 -4.01 11.58
CA VAL A 140 -1.09 -2.77 11.52
C VAL A 140 0.37 -3.09 11.86
N ILE A 141 1.27 -2.71 10.97
CA ILE A 141 2.73 -2.82 11.15
C ILE A 141 3.25 -1.55 11.80
N TYR A 142 2.89 -0.39 11.24
CA TYR A 142 3.31 0.90 11.74
C TYR A 142 2.41 2.04 11.21
N PRO A 143 1.88 2.92 12.07
CA PRO A 143 1.34 4.21 11.66
C PRO A 143 2.47 5.25 11.64
N GLN A 144 2.75 5.89 10.51
CA GLN A 144 3.67 7.03 10.38
C GLN A 144 2.86 8.33 10.28
N MET A 145 3.34 9.43 10.85
CA MET A 145 2.81 10.76 10.51
C MET A 145 3.16 11.15 9.07
N GLY A 146 2.16 11.55 8.29
CA GLY A 146 2.32 12.06 6.91
C GLY A 146 2.00 13.55 6.76
N GLY A 147 1.44 14.18 7.80
CA GLY A 147 1.10 15.60 7.78
C GLY A 147 0.35 16.03 9.04
N LEU A 148 0.60 17.24 9.51
CA LEU A 148 -0.03 17.81 10.69
C LEU A 148 -0.11 19.34 10.55
N GLY A 149 -1.31 19.91 10.72
CA GLY A 149 -1.52 21.35 10.58
C GLY A 149 -2.99 21.71 10.67
N ASN A 150 -3.31 22.92 11.16
CA ASN A 150 -4.66 23.49 11.16
C ASN A 150 -5.80 22.57 11.66
N GLY A 151 -5.51 21.74 12.68
CA GLY A 151 -6.49 20.78 13.22
C GLY A 151 -6.79 19.61 12.27
N ARG A 152 -5.88 19.31 11.34
CA ARG A 152 -5.94 18.18 10.41
C ARG A 152 -4.67 17.35 10.54
N ALA A 153 -4.81 16.05 10.34
CA ALA A 153 -3.70 15.12 10.31
C ALA A 153 -3.82 14.15 9.12
N SER A 154 -2.67 13.69 8.65
CA SER A 154 -2.50 12.56 7.75
C SER A 154 -1.64 11.54 8.46
N VAL A 155 -2.15 10.32 8.55
CA VAL A 155 -1.42 9.20 9.11
C VAL A 155 -1.32 8.12 8.04
N MET A 156 -0.10 7.78 7.66
CA MET A 156 0.21 6.75 6.69
C MET A 156 0.39 5.42 7.43
N VAL A 157 -0.59 4.52 7.32
CA VAL A 157 -0.62 3.28 8.10
C VAL A 157 -0.23 2.09 7.23
N MET A 158 0.95 1.54 7.50
CA MET A 158 1.39 0.27 6.94
C MET A 158 0.57 -0.86 7.56
N THR A 159 -0.16 -1.59 6.72
CA THR A 159 -1.04 -2.67 7.15
C THR A 159 -0.78 -3.91 6.30
N ARG A 160 -0.52 -5.05 6.95
CA ARG A 160 -0.60 -6.36 6.33
C ARG A 160 -2.05 -6.80 6.30
N GLN A 161 -2.61 -6.96 5.11
CA GLN A 161 -3.92 -7.53 4.89
C GLN A 161 -3.75 -8.98 4.42
N THR A 162 -4.30 -9.91 5.20
CA THR A 162 -4.35 -11.33 4.84
C THR A 162 -5.78 -11.66 4.45
N VAL A 163 -5.96 -12.25 3.27
CA VAL A 163 -7.27 -12.55 2.69
C VAL A 163 -7.37 -14.05 2.48
N GLY A 164 -8.55 -14.60 2.70
CA GLY A 164 -8.77 -16.03 2.54
C GLY A 164 -10.22 -16.40 2.37
N SER A 165 -10.43 -17.68 2.05
CA SER A 165 -11.72 -18.26 1.73
C SER A 165 -11.79 -19.67 2.32
N ASP A 166 -12.97 -20.13 2.74
CA ASP A 166 -13.19 -21.49 3.29
C ASP A 166 -12.25 -21.93 4.44
N GLY A 167 -11.68 -20.96 5.17
CA GLY A 167 -10.76 -21.21 6.29
C GLY A 167 -9.28 -21.27 5.90
N GLU A 168 -8.95 -21.16 4.61
CA GLU A 168 -7.59 -21.12 4.09
C GLU A 168 -7.16 -19.70 3.75
N VAL A 169 -5.85 -19.43 3.79
CA VAL A 169 -5.27 -18.15 3.35
C VAL A 169 -5.05 -18.21 1.84
N ASP A 170 -5.61 -17.25 1.11
CA ASP A 170 -5.42 -17.12 -0.33
C ASP A 170 -4.15 -16.30 -0.62
N PHE A 171 -4.00 -15.15 0.03
CA PHE A 171 -2.82 -14.29 -0.09
C PHE A 171 -2.66 -13.34 1.10
N SER A 172 -1.48 -12.72 1.20
CA SER A 172 -1.20 -11.65 2.14
C SER A 172 -0.48 -10.52 1.42
N ILE A 173 -0.81 -9.28 1.74
CA ILE A 173 -0.29 -8.08 1.09
C ILE A 173 -0.05 -6.97 2.11
N VAL A 174 1.04 -6.24 1.99
CA VAL A 174 1.35 -5.06 2.81
C VAL A 174 1.08 -3.80 2.01
N ARG A 175 0.24 -2.93 2.53
CA ARG A 175 -0.18 -1.67 1.90
C ARG A 175 0.06 -0.50 2.84
N THR A 176 0.29 0.68 2.29
CA THR A 176 0.27 1.94 3.05
C THR A 176 -1.03 2.68 2.78
N LEU A 177 -1.84 2.84 3.81
CA LEU A 177 -3.11 3.56 3.77
C LEU A 177 -2.89 5.00 4.21
N ASP A 178 -3.46 5.98 3.51
CA ASP A 178 -3.42 7.39 3.93
C ASP A 178 -4.76 7.77 4.57
N ILE A 179 -4.78 7.85 5.90
CA ILE A 179 -5.96 8.15 6.70
C ILE A 179 -5.90 9.61 7.11
N ARG A 180 -6.93 10.37 6.73
CA ARG A 180 -7.09 11.78 7.08
C ARG A 180 -7.97 11.91 8.29
N LEU A 181 -7.54 12.75 9.23
CA LEU A 181 -8.24 13.05 10.46
C LEU A 181 -8.48 14.56 10.58
N ILE A 182 -9.53 14.91 11.30
CA ILE A 182 -9.85 16.28 11.68
C ILE A 182 -10.05 16.35 13.19
N LEU A 183 -9.60 17.44 13.80
CA LEU A 183 -9.72 17.67 15.24
C LEU A 183 -11.08 18.31 15.53
N GLY A 184 -11.96 17.56 16.19
CA GLY A 184 -13.25 18.01 16.69
C GLY A 184 -13.19 18.46 18.15
N GLU A 185 -14.35 18.76 18.74
CA GLU A 185 -14.46 19.19 20.14
C GLU A 185 -14.06 18.07 21.13
N SER A 186 -14.21 16.80 20.72
CA SER A 186 -13.95 15.62 21.56
C SER A 186 -12.62 14.92 21.25
N GLY A 187 -11.80 15.50 20.38
CA GLY A 187 -10.53 14.92 19.92
C GLY A 187 -10.51 14.64 18.42
N TRP A 188 -9.57 13.81 17.99
CA TRP A 188 -9.43 13.42 16.58
C TRP A 188 -10.61 12.58 16.11
N GLU A 189 -11.05 12.84 14.88
CA GLU A 189 -12.14 12.14 14.21
C GLU A 189 -11.71 11.76 12.77
N PHE A 190 -12.30 10.69 12.24
CA PHE A 190 -12.07 10.29 10.85
C PHE A 190 -12.65 11.33 9.88
N ASP A 191 -11.82 11.80 8.93
CA ASP A 191 -12.25 12.71 7.87
C ASP A 191 -12.41 11.95 6.55
N SER A 192 -11.35 11.29 6.08
CA SER A 192 -11.38 10.55 4.81
C SER A 192 -10.27 9.51 4.67
N LEU A 193 -10.46 8.55 3.76
CA LEU A 193 -9.41 7.67 3.28
C LEU A 193 -8.90 8.23 1.95
N SER A 194 -7.70 8.80 1.97
CA SER A 194 -7.11 9.45 0.79
C SER A 194 -6.40 8.46 -0.14
N SER A 195 -5.93 7.33 0.40
CA SER A 195 -5.34 6.24 -0.38
C SER A 195 -5.52 4.90 0.32
N ALA A 196 -5.83 3.86 -0.45
CA ALA A 196 -5.89 2.47 -0.01
C ALA A 196 -4.65 1.64 -0.40
N GLY A 197 -3.55 2.30 -0.79
CA GLY A 197 -2.32 1.62 -1.20
C GLY A 197 -2.36 1.05 -2.64
N GLY A 198 -3.21 1.59 -3.52
CA GLY A 198 -3.22 1.28 -4.97
C GLY A 198 -3.85 -0.05 -5.39
N THR A 199 -3.83 -0.31 -6.71
CA THR A 199 -4.24 -1.57 -7.37
C THR A 199 -3.06 -2.20 -8.13
N PHE A 200 -3.11 -3.51 -8.40
CA PHE A 200 -1.98 -4.31 -8.90
C PHE A 200 -2.32 -4.91 -10.27
N ASP A 201 -1.91 -4.27 -11.37
CA ASP A 201 -2.45 -4.64 -12.70
C ASP A 201 -1.44 -5.13 -13.75
N ARG A 202 -0.10 -5.02 -13.56
CA ARG A 202 1.02 -5.76 -14.24
C ARG A 202 2.33 -4.97 -14.25
N LEU A 203 3.46 -5.68 -14.36
CA LEU A 203 4.82 -5.14 -14.26
C LEU A 203 5.72 -5.70 -15.35
N GLU A 204 6.10 -4.90 -16.34
CA GLU A 204 7.01 -5.34 -17.41
C GLU A 204 8.05 -4.24 -17.73
N ASP A 205 9.31 -4.67 -17.79
CA ASP A 205 10.54 -3.95 -18.17
C ASP A 205 11.13 -2.89 -17.23
N LEU A 206 11.62 -3.30 -16.05
CA LEU A 206 12.52 -2.46 -15.21
C LEU A 206 13.57 -3.25 -14.42
N ALA A 207 14.76 -3.48 -14.98
CA ALA A 207 15.80 -4.31 -14.36
C ALA A 207 16.32 -3.77 -13.00
N LEU A 208 16.66 -2.48 -12.90
CA LEU A 208 17.11 -1.89 -11.63
C LEU A 208 15.99 -1.86 -10.58
N ALA A 209 14.77 -1.52 -11.03
CA ALA A 209 13.58 -1.57 -10.19
C ALA A 209 13.35 -2.97 -9.63
N HIS A 210 13.49 -4.02 -10.45
CA HIS A 210 13.42 -5.41 -10.00
C HIS A 210 14.49 -5.76 -8.97
N ALA A 211 15.72 -5.25 -9.13
CA ALA A 211 16.79 -5.49 -8.17
C ALA A 211 16.45 -4.87 -6.81
N VAL A 212 16.11 -3.58 -6.77
CA VAL A 212 15.73 -2.87 -5.54
C VAL A 212 14.47 -3.48 -4.92
N ALA A 213 13.43 -3.73 -5.72
CA ALA A 213 12.18 -4.35 -5.27
C ALA A 213 12.32 -5.83 -4.90
N ARG A 214 13.51 -6.44 -4.96
CA ARG A 214 13.79 -7.79 -4.45
C ARG A 214 14.96 -7.83 -3.48
N ASP A 215 15.59 -6.70 -3.18
CA ASP A 215 16.72 -6.67 -2.24
C ASP A 215 16.20 -7.00 -0.83
N PRO A 216 16.68 -8.09 -0.19
CA PRO A 216 16.22 -8.49 1.13
C PRO A 216 16.63 -7.52 2.24
N ARG A 217 17.59 -6.61 1.98
CA ARG A 217 18.00 -5.57 2.93
C ARG A 217 17.00 -4.41 2.96
N ILE A 218 16.13 -4.32 1.96
CA ILE A 218 15.11 -3.26 1.85
C ILE A 218 13.73 -3.86 2.10
N GLN A 219 13.20 -3.64 3.29
CA GLN A 219 11.83 -3.96 3.61
C GLN A 219 10.92 -2.83 3.16
N MET A 220 9.81 -3.15 2.50
CA MET A 220 8.86 -2.15 2.02
C MET A 220 7.50 -2.81 1.76
N PRO A 221 6.40 -2.05 1.87
CA PRO A 221 5.08 -2.45 1.43
C PRO A 221 5.05 -2.88 -0.04
N ASP A 222 4.11 -3.76 -0.37
CA ASP A 222 3.87 -4.19 -1.75
C ASP A 222 3.43 -3.01 -2.64
N SER A 223 2.77 -1.99 -2.08
CA SER A 223 2.47 -0.72 -2.78
C SER A 223 3.74 0.01 -3.22
N ALA A 224 4.77 0.08 -2.37
CA ALA A 224 6.07 0.67 -2.73
C ALA A 224 6.83 -0.19 -3.75
N ARG A 225 6.77 -1.53 -3.64
CA ARG A 225 7.35 -2.42 -4.67
C ARG A 225 6.69 -2.17 -6.02
N LEU A 226 5.37 -2.00 -6.06
CA LEU A 226 4.68 -1.67 -7.30
C LEU A 226 5.07 -0.31 -7.87
N ASP A 227 5.22 0.73 -7.03
CA ASP A 227 5.65 2.05 -7.51
C ASP A 227 6.97 1.93 -8.29
N ILE A 228 7.91 1.19 -7.70
CA ILE A 228 9.21 0.88 -8.32
C ILE A 228 9.01 0.13 -9.64
N LEU A 229 8.24 -0.94 -9.63
CA LEU A 229 8.08 -1.85 -10.77
C LEU A 229 7.18 -1.28 -11.89
N SER A 230 6.38 -0.27 -11.59
CA SER A 230 5.55 0.47 -12.55
C SER A 230 6.27 1.68 -13.14
N GLY A 231 7.53 1.92 -12.75
CA GLY A 231 8.35 3.01 -13.27
C GLY A 231 7.97 4.37 -12.73
N LEU A 232 7.23 4.42 -11.60
CA LEU A 232 6.85 5.67 -10.94
C LEU A 232 8.00 6.27 -10.14
N VAL A 233 9.07 5.52 -9.89
CA VAL A 233 10.20 5.92 -9.04
C VAL A 233 11.41 6.27 -9.90
N SER A 234 12.01 7.43 -9.63
CA SER A 234 13.19 7.94 -10.33
C SER A 234 14.38 6.96 -10.24
N PRO A 235 15.14 6.74 -11.33
CA PRO A 235 16.37 5.96 -11.29
C PRO A 235 17.42 6.49 -10.30
N VAL A 236 17.45 7.82 -10.08
CA VAL A 236 18.34 8.45 -9.09
C VAL A 236 17.97 7.98 -7.68
N LEU A 237 16.68 7.94 -7.37
CA LEU A 237 16.19 7.44 -6.08
C LEU A 237 16.43 5.93 -5.93
N LEU A 238 16.22 5.14 -6.98
CA LEU A 238 16.52 3.70 -6.95
C LEU A 238 18.01 3.42 -6.69
N THR A 239 18.91 4.24 -7.23
CA THR A 239 20.36 4.15 -6.97
C THR A 239 20.64 4.48 -5.51
N LEU A 240 20.13 5.61 -5.00
CA LEU A 240 20.26 5.97 -3.59
C LEU A 240 19.73 4.89 -2.65
N MET A 241 18.59 4.27 -2.97
CA MET A 241 18.03 3.17 -2.17
C MET A 241 18.98 1.97 -2.10
N ALA A 242 19.63 1.61 -3.21
CA ALA A 242 20.65 0.58 -3.22
C ALA A 242 21.88 0.99 -2.38
N ASP A 243 22.31 2.25 -2.49
CA ASP A 243 23.46 2.76 -1.72
C ASP A 243 23.17 2.78 -0.20
N VAL A 244 21.95 3.12 0.21
CA VAL A 244 21.51 3.02 1.62
C VAL A 244 21.50 1.56 2.09
N ALA A 245 21.04 0.63 1.25
CA ALA A 245 21.05 -0.80 1.56
C ALA A 245 22.47 -1.36 1.74
N ASP A 246 23.47 -0.75 1.10
CA ASP A 246 24.89 -1.06 1.30
C ASP A 246 25.42 -0.50 2.63
N GLN A 247 24.80 0.53 3.21
CA GLN A 247 25.13 1.02 4.55
C GLN A 247 24.49 0.17 5.64
N THR A 248 23.19 -0.12 5.52
CA THR A 248 22.42 -0.82 6.55
C THR A 248 21.08 -1.32 6.00
N PRO A 249 20.54 -2.46 6.49
CA PRO A 249 19.15 -2.81 6.21
C PRO A 249 18.19 -1.75 6.71
N TYR A 250 17.09 -1.52 6.01
CA TYR A 250 16.12 -0.49 6.39
C TYR A 250 14.70 -0.84 5.96
N GLU A 251 13.72 -0.13 6.53
CA GLU A 251 12.30 -0.29 6.20
C GLU A 251 11.70 1.00 5.68
N VAL A 252 11.09 0.90 4.51
CA VAL A 252 10.38 1.95 3.81
C VAL A 252 8.92 1.88 4.20
N SER A 253 8.31 3.03 4.48
CA SER A 253 6.86 3.12 4.66
C SER A 253 6.14 3.49 3.38
N VAL A 254 6.71 4.38 2.57
CA VAL A 254 6.07 4.87 1.35
C VAL A 254 7.07 5.42 0.34
N LEU A 255 6.70 5.31 -0.94
CA LEU A 255 7.38 5.95 -2.07
C LEU A 255 6.44 6.92 -2.78
N VAL A 256 5.41 6.41 -3.48
CA VAL A 256 4.44 7.25 -4.20
C VAL A 256 3.03 6.92 -3.70
N THR A 257 2.63 5.66 -3.87
CA THR A 257 1.28 5.18 -3.56
C THR A 257 1.11 5.05 -2.05
N GLY A 258 0.14 5.78 -1.50
CA GLY A 258 -0.08 5.84 -0.06
C GLY A 258 0.39 7.15 0.58
N HIS A 259 1.04 8.04 -0.17
CA HIS A 259 1.43 9.37 0.30
C HIS A 259 0.45 10.45 -0.19
N PRO A 260 0.21 11.53 0.59
CA PRO A 260 -0.45 12.75 0.13
C PRO A 260 0.06 13.27 -1.23
N HIS A 261 -0.85 13.63 -2.15
CA HIS A 261 -0.44 14.13 -3.47
C HIS A 261 0.37 15.44 -3.38
N ASN A 262 -0.04 16.34 -2.50
CA ASN A 262 0.67 17.58 -2.21
C ASN A 262 1.35 17.50 -0.85
N VAL A 263 2.34 18.37 -0.65
CA VAL A 263 2.80 18.70 0.69
C VAL A 263 1.61 19.16 1.51
N PHE A 264 1.47 18.59 2.70
CA PHE A 264 0.26 18.67 3.50
C PHE A 264 -0.25 20.12 3.64
N GLU A 265 -1.54 20.33 3.36
CA GLU A 265 -2.22 21.64 3.38
C GLU A 265 -1.65 22.72 2.45
N THR A 266 -0.94 22.31 1.39
CA THR A 266 -0.48 23.23 0.34
C THR A 266 -0.91 22.75 -1.04
N ASP A 267 -0.79 23.64 -2.04
CA ASP A 267 -0.95 23.28 -3.46
C ASP A 267 0.37 22.82 -4.10
N ARG A 268 1.44 22.70 -3.31
CA ARG A 268 2.75 22.27 -3.81
C ARG A 268 2.77 20.74 -3.89
N MET A 269 2.97 20.22 -5.09
CA MET A 269 3.15 18.78 -5.31
C MET A 269 4.29 18.22 -4.43
N SER A 270 4.03 17.07 -3.81
CA SER A 270 5.03 16.36 -3.01
C SER A 270 6.10 15.72 -3.92
N ASP A 271 7.33 15.59 -3.43
CA ASP A 271 8.35 14.81 -4.15
C ASP A 271 8.02 13.31 -4.20
N HIS A 272 7.22 12.81 -3.25
CA HIS A 272 6.67 11.45 -3.32
C HIS A 272 5.82 11.28 -4.59
N THR A 273 4.91 12.22 -4.85
CA THR A 273 4.10 12.24 -6.07
C THR A 273 4.94 12.29 -7.34
N ALA A 274 6.08 12.98 -7.29
CA ALA A 274 7.01 13.07 -8.40
C ALA A 274 7.91 11.83 -8.57
N GLY A 275 7.79 10.82 -7.69
CA GLY A 275 8.66 9.65 -7.72
C GLY A 275 10.09 9.90 -7.24
N ARG A 276 10.30 10.95 -6.44
CA ARG A 276 11.62 11.44 -6.03
C ARG A 276 11.84 11.45 -4.53
N ALA A 277 10.93 10.90 -3.74
CA ALA A 277 11.11 10.79 -2.30
C ALA A 277 10.79 9.40 -1.75
N ILE A 278 11.33 9.17 -0.57
CA ILE A 278 11.20 7.95 0.23
C ILE A 278 11.11 8.33 1.70
N ASP A 279 10.23 7.63 2.42
CA ASP A 279 10.18 7.70 3.87
C ASP A 279 10.68 6.38 4.46
N ILE A 280 11.64 6.49 5.39
CA ILE A 280 12.30 5.38 6.07
C ILE A 280 11.88 5.39 7.54
N VAL A 281 11.24 4.32 8.02
CA VAL A 281 10.72 4.20 9.40
C VAL A 281 11.62 3.35 10.30
N ARG A 282 12.54 2.58 9.73
CA ARG A 282 13.47 1.72 10.47
C ARG A 282 14.85 1.71 9.82
N VAL A 283 15.88 1.77 10.65
CA VAL A 283 17.30 1.71 10.26
C VAL A 283 17.98 0.61 11.08
N GLY A 284 18.58 -0.37 10.41
CA GLY A 284 19.00 -1.61 11.07
C GLY A 284 17.82 -2.24 11.80
N ASP A 285 17.99 -2.60 13.07
CA ASP A 285 16.93 -3.22 13.87
C ASP A 285 16.06 -2.21 14.65
N HIS A 286 16.31 -0.90 14.52
CA HIS A 286 15.64 0.12 15.33
C HIS A 286 14.74 1.03 14.50
N ARG A 287 13.53 1.29 15.02
CA ARG A 287 12.65 2.31 14.44
C ARG A 287 13.24 3.69 14.68
N VAL A 288 13.01 4.61 13.75
CA VAL A 288 13.53 5.99 13.86
C VAL A 288 13.09 6.65 15.15
N ILE A 289 11.82 6.45 15.56
CA ILE A 289 11.28 7.02 16.82
C ILE A 289 12.03 6.56 18.09
N ASP A 290 12.58 5.34 18.06
CA ASP A 290 13.24 4.66 19.17
C ASP A 290 14.77 4.88 19.19
N ASP A 291 15.36 5.43 18.12
CA ASP A 291 16.82 5.52 17.91
C ASP A 291 17.30 6.96 17.65
N ARG A 292 16.78 7.91 18.43
CA ARG A 292 17.04 9.36 18.28
C ARG A 292 18.24 9.90 19.08
N GLY A 293 19.13 9.03 19.55
CA GLY A 293 20.34 9.44 20.26
C GLY A 293 21.37 10.09 19.34
N GLU A 294 22.23 10.97 19.88
CA GLU A 294 23.29 11.65 19.11
C GLU A 294 24.36 10.70 18.54
N GLU A 295 24.53 9.53 19.14
CA GLU A 295 25.48 8.50 18.67
C GLU A 295 24.78 7.32 17.97
N SER A 296 23.53 7.51 17.54
CA SER A 296 22.73 6.44 16.96
C SER A 296 23.09 6.09 15.52
N ALA A 297 22.79 4.85 15.12
CA ALA A 297 22.94 4.42 13.73
C ALA A 297 21.98 5.20 12.81
N THR A 298 20.79 5.52 13.30
CA THR A 298 19.83 6.37 12.59
C THR A 298 20.41 7.75 12.32
N ARG A 299 21.02 8.42 13.31
CA ARG A 299 21.63 9.73 13.11
C ARG A 299 22.81 9.66 12.13
N ALA A 300 23.67 8.65 12.25
CA ALA A 300 24.78 8.45 11.31
C ALA A 300 24.28 8.29 9.86
N LEU A 301 23.16 7.59 9.64
CA LEU A 301 22.54 7.50 8.32
C LEU A 301 22.00 8.86 7.83
N VAL A 302 21.34 9.64 8.71
CA VAL A 302 20.87 11.00 8.36
C VAL A 302 22.03 11.90 7.95
N GLU A 303 23.16 11.86 8.67
CA GLU A 303 24.37 12.60 8.34
C GLU A 303 24.97 12.14 6.99
N TRP A 304 25.00 10.83 6.73
CA TRP A 304 25.44 10.28 5.45
C TRP A 304 24.55 10.74 4.29
N LEU A 305 23.22 10.66 4.46
CA LEU A 305 22.23 11.14 3.49
C LEU A 305 22.39 12.63 3.22
N TYR A 306 22.59 13.42 4.28
CA TYR A 306 22.87 14.84 4.16
C TYR A 306 24.16 15.08 3.37
N HIS A 307 25.20 14.27 3.46
CA HIS A 307 26.40 14.46 2.62
C HIS A 307 26.31 13.84 1.23
N HIS A 308 25.27 13.08 0.92
CA HIS A 308 25.11 12.42 -0.37
C HIS A 308 24.80 13.43 -1.50
N PRO A 309 25.53 13.41 -2.64
CA PRO A 309 25.43 14.43 -3.68
C PRO A 309 24.07 14.50 -4.37
N ASP A 310 23.37 13.36 -4.50
CA ASP A 310 22.06 13.29 -5.15
C ASP A 310 20.89 13.65 -4.22
N VAL A 311 21.14 13.74 -2.91
CA VAL A 311 20.11 14.09 -1.93
C VAL A 311 19.92 15.59 -1.92
N ARG A 312 18.71 16.03 -2.23
CA ARG A 312 18.30 17.44 -2.24
C ARG A 312 17.79 17.90 -0.88
N GLN A 313 17.13 17.00 -0.14
CA GLN A 313 16.49 17.33 1.12
C GLN A 313 16.36 16.09 2.02
N VAL A 314 16.51 16.30 3.33
CA VAL A 314 16.35 15.31 4.39
C VAL A 314 15.45 15.90 5.48
N GLY A 315 14.28 15.31 5.71
CA GLY A 315 13.46 15.57 6.89
C GLY A 315 13.72 14.48 7.91
N SER A 316 14.06 14.82 9.14
CA SER A 316 14.39 13.82 10.16
C SER A 316 14.16 14.37 11.58
N PRO A 317 14.37 13.57 12.64
CA PRO A 317 14.34 14.09 14.00
C PRO A 317 15.35 15.21 14.27
N TRP A 318 16.40 15.32 13.45
CA TRP A 318 17.45 16.31 13.59
C TRP A 318 17.45 17.32 12.44
N ASP A 319 17.80 18.55 12.78
CA ASP A 319 18.17 19.58 11.82
C ASP A 319 19.70 19.69 11.79
N LEU A 320 20.32 19.28 10.68
CA LEU A 320 21.77 19.26 10.50
C LEU A 320 22.33 20.57 9.91
N ASP A 321 21.49 21.44 9.37
CA ASP A 321 21.91 22.73 8.83
C ASP A 321 21.07 23.89 9.39
N GLU A 322 21.73 24.79 10.12
CA GLU A 322 21.11 26.06 10.47
C GLU A 322 20.75 26.83 9.19
N GLU A 323 19.67 27.62 9.24
CA GLU A 323 19.24 28.50 8.14
C GLU A 323 20.44 29.20 7.44
N PRO A 324 20.51 29.24 6.09
CA PRO A 324 19.35 29.28 5.18
C PRO A 324 19.20 28.08 4.24
N SER A 325 20.03 27.03 4.32
CA SER A 325 20.04 25.97 3.29
C SER A 325 18.81 25.06 3.32
N ARG A 326 18.15 24.88 4.48
CA ARG A 326 16.94 24.05 4.68
C ARG A 326 17.00 22.69 3.99
N ARG A 327 18.21 22.14 3.85
CA ARG A 327 18.45 20.85 3.20
C ARG A 327 18.24 19.73 4.20
N SER A 328 18.52 19.97 5.47
CA SER A 328 17.97 19.25 6.60
C SER A 328 16.80 20.06 7.18
N PHE A 329 15.84 19.37 7.81
CA PHE A 329 14.83 20.00 8.64
C PHE A 329 14.22 18.99 9.62
N THR A 330 13.63 19.51 10.69
CA THR A 330 12.90 18.72 11.70
C THR A 330 11.58 19.42 12.03
N ASP A 331 10.53 18.63 12.20
CA ASP A 331 9.22 19.09 12.67
C ASP A 331 8.50 17.94 13.39
N ALA A 332 7.23 18.15 13.78
CA ALA A 332 6.45 17.13 14.47
C ALA A 332 6.15 15.88 13.61
N VAL A 333 6.16 16.01 12.28
CA VAL A 333 5.88 14.91 11.35
C VAL A 333 7.11 14.00 11.21
N HIS A 334 8.31 14.56 11.17
CA HIS A 334 9.55 13.82 10.92
C HIS A 334 10.22 13.26 12.20
N GLN A 335 9.48 13.13 13.29
CA GLN A 335 10.01 12.55 14.53
C GLN A 335 10.12 11.02 14.50
N ASP A 336 9.41 10.38 13.58
CA ASP A 336 9.16 8.94 13.57
C ASP A 336 9.59 8.24 12.26
N HIS A 337 10.18 9.01 11.33
CA HIS A 337 10.72 8.57 10.06
C HIS A 337 11.77 9.55 9.53
N ILE A 338 12.54 9.11 8.53
CA ILE A 338 13.43 9.95 7.72
C ILE A 338 12.80 10.12 6.34
N HIS A 339 12.44 11.35 6.00
CA HIS A 339 12.07 11.74 4.65
C HIS A 339 13.33 12.07 3.85
N VAL A 340 13.47 11.53 2.65
CA VAL A 340 14.59 11.86 1.75
C VAL A 340 14.05 12.18 0.37
N ALA A 341 14.43 13.32 -0.18
CA ALA A 341 14.14 13.69 -1.57
C ALA A 341 15.43 13.84 -2.37
N VAL A 342 15.44 13.30 -3.60
CA VAL A 342 16.57 13.41 -4.54
C VAL A 342 16.40 14.54 -5.54
N ASN A 343 17.52 14.92 -6.17
CA ASN A 343 17.52 15.82 -7.30
C ASN A 343 16.71 15.25 -8.48
N ALA A 344 16.19 16.14 -9.33
CA ALA A 344 15.67 15.71 -10.63
C ALA A 344 16.81 15.12 -11.48
N PRO A 345 16.51 14.15 -12.38
CA PRO A 345 17.51 13.57 -13.28
C PRO A 345 18.23 14.58 -14.17
#